data_AF-A0A2M7GTB1-F1
#
_entry.id   AF-A0A2M7GTB1-F1
#
_cell.length_a   1.000
_cell.length_b   1.000
_cell.length_c   1.000
_cell.angle_alpha   90.00
_cell.angle_beta   90.00
_cell.angle_gamma   90.00
#
_symmetry.space_group_name_H-M   'P 1'
#
loop_
_entity.id
_entity.type
_entity.pdbx_description
1 polymer ?
#
loop_
_entity_poly.entity_id
_entity_poly.type
_entity_poly.pdbx_seq_one_letter_code
_entity_poly.pdbx_strand_id
1 'polypeptide(L)'
;MFRILSASAAVIALSAAAPALAPQEDLTAACTEAGNDAGQCSCAADFVVETLDENELAFMMATMEAETEDPAEIMAIAAANGMELADLMVMGQKMQTAAPEMREQCGIDEFN
;
A
#
# COMPACT_ATOMS: atom_id res chain seq x y z
N MET A 1 51.87 20.00 2.96
CA MET A 1 52.05 18.79 2.14
C MET A 1 50.90 17.85 2.46
N PHE A 2 50.22 17.35 1.42
CA PHE A 2 49.19 16.30 1.37
C PHE A 2 47.77 16.54 1.95
N ARG A 3 46.88 16.79 0.98
CA ARG A 3 45.43 16.53 0.95
C ARG A 3 45.12 15.06 1.19
N ILE A 4 44.05 14.73 1.93
CA ILE A 4 43.07 13.68 1.55
C ILE A 4 41.69 14.09 2.10
N LEU A 5 40.84 14.59 1.20
CA LEU A 5 39.39 14.42 1.29
C LEU A 5 39.12 12.94 0.96
N SER A 6 38.55 12.18 1.89
CA SER A 6 38.04 10.85 1.60
C SER A 6 36.60 10.75 2.09
N ALA A 7 35.70 11.17 1.22
CA ALA A 7 34.35 10.63 1.20
C ALA A 7 34.46 9.14 0.89
N SER A 8 33.92 8.31 1.77
CA SER A 8 33.53 6.93 1.50
C SER A 8 32.37 6.66 2.46
N ALA A 9 31.15 7.03 2.10
CA ALA A 9 30.27 6.22 1.25
C ALA A 9 30.29 4.76 1.70
N ALA A 10 29.71 4.54 2.87
CA ALA A 10 29.25 3.24 3.32
C ALA A 10 27.94 3.47 4.09
N VAL A 11 26.94 3.98 3.36
CA VAL A 11 25.53 3.71 3.72
C VAL A 11 25.36 2.24 3.40
N ILE A 12 25.76 1.39 4.34
CA ILE A 12 25.47 -0.03 4.30
C ILE A 12 23.97 -0.10 4.34
N ALA A 13 23.41 -0.54 3.21
CA ALA A 13 22.03 -0.90 2.98
C ALA A 13 21.31 -1.17 4.29
N LEU A 14 20.53 -0.19 4.73
CA LEU A 14 19.46 -0.46 5.67
C LEU A 14 18.64 -1.55 4.98
N SER A 15 18.70 -2.75 5.54
CA SER A 15 17.65 -3.74 5.44
C SER A 15 16.40 -3.14 6.08
N ALA A 16 15.87 -2.09 5.47
CA ALA A 16 14.54 -1.60 5.68
C ALA A 16 13.65 -2.44 4.76
N ALA A 17 13.53 -3.73 5.08
CA ALA A 17 12.17 -4.19 5.32
C ALA A 17 11.73 -3.37 6.54
N ALA A 18 11.33 -2.12 6.32
CA ALA A 18 10.40 -1.51 7.24
C ALA A 18 9.24 -2.48 7.18
N PRO A 19 8.92 -3.22 8.26
CA PRO A 19 7.60 -3.81 8.29
C PRO A 19 6.68 -2.62 8.00
N ALA A 20 5.73 -2.76 7.08
CA ALA A 20 4.56 -1.91 7.13
C ALA A 20 4.01 -2.09 8.55
N LEU A 21 4.41 -1.22 9.48
CA LEU A 21 4.37 -1.54 10.91
C LEU A 21 2.94 -1.51 11.42
N ALA A 22 2.00 -1.00 10.62
CA ALA A 22 0.59 -1.29 10.69
C ALA A 22 -0.08 -0.85 9.37
N PRO A 23 -0.22 -1.72 8.35
CA PRO A 23 -0.92 -1.36 7.11
C PRO A 23 -2.33 -0.84 7.40
N GLN A 24 -2.96 -1.34 8.47
CA GLN A 24 -4.23 -0.82 8.95
C GLN A 24 -4.18 0.66 9.37
N GLU A 25 -3.17 1.08 10.12
CA GLU A 25 -3.02 2.47 10.58
C GLU A 25 -2.75 3.40 9.40
N ASP A 26 -1.88 3.00 8.48
CA ASP A 26 -1.53 3.78 7.30
C ASP A 26 -2.72 3.93 6.33
N LEU A 27 -3.48 2.85 6.11
CA LEU A 27 -4.71 2.88 5.31
C LEU A 27 -5.79 3.76 5.95
N THR A 28 -5.94 3.66 7.27
CA THR A 28 -6.90 4.50 8.02
C THR A 28 -6.52 5.97 7.91
N ALA A 29 -5.23 6.29 8.04
CA ALA A 29 -4.71 7.65 7.92
C ALA A 29 -4.95 8.20 6.51
N ALA A 30 -4.55 7.47 5.47
CA ALA A 30 -4.74 7.89 4.08
C ALA A 30 -6.23 8.12 3.73
N CYS A 31 -7.11 7.23 4.20
CA CYS A 31 -8.56 7.37 4.02
C CYS A 31 -9.12 8.61 4.75
N THR A 32 -8.64 8.89 5.95
CA THR A 32 -9.06 10.06 6.75
C THR A 32 -8.54 11.36 6.13
N GLU A 33 -7.31 11.36 5.61
CA GLU A 33 -6.72 12.49 4.88
C GLU A 33 -7.48 12.80 3.58
N ALA A 34 -8.06 11.78 2.94
CA ALA A 34 -8.97 11.95 1.81
C ALA A 34 -10.33 12.56 2.20
N GLY A 35 -10.59 12.79 3.49
CA GLY A 35 -11.77 13.50 3.99
C GLY A 35 -12.94 12.60 4.44
N ASN A 36 -12.71 11.30 4.60
CA ASN A 36 -13.73 10.36 5.07
C ASN A 36 -13.76 10.29 6.61
N ASP A 37 -14.84 9.74 7.17
CA ASP A 37 -14.96 9.56 8.62
C ASP A 37 -13.96 8.51 9.13
N ALA A 38 -13.31 8.80 10.25
CA ALA A 38 -12.28 7.91 10.82
C ALA A 38 -12.81 6.52 11.19
N GLY A 39 -14.09 6.41 11.60
CA GLY A 39 -14.71 5.13 11.91
C GLY A 39 -14.96 4.28 10.65
N GLN A 40 -15.37 4.93 9.56
CA GLN A 40 -15.50 4.28 8.24
C GLN A 40 -14.14 3.84 7.71
N CYS A 41 -13.11 4.68 7.86
CA CYS A 41 -11.74 4.39 7.44
C CYS A 41 -11.10 3.25 8.20
N SER A 42 -11.29 3.18 9.52
CA SER A 42 -10.79 2.06 10.32
C SER A 42 -11.42 0.74 9.86
N CYS A 43 -12.74 0.73 9.64
CA CYS A 43 -13.44 -0.45 9.17
C CYS A 43 -12.98 -0.89 7.78
N ALA A 44 -12.80 0.06 6.84
CA ALA A 44 -12.30 -0.25 5.51
C ALA A 44 -10.86 -0.78 5.55
N ALA A 45 -10.01 -0.20 6.40
CA ALA A 45 -8.64 -0.66 6.58
C ALA A 45 -8.59 -2.09 7.15
N ASP A 46 -9.40 -2.40 8.17
CA ASP A 46 -9.57 -3.77 8.69
C ASP A 46 -9.97 -4.74 7.58
N PHE A 47 -11.01 -4.37 6.83
CA PHE A 47 -11.56 -5.22 5.78
C PHE A 47 -10.55 -5.50 4.66
N VAL A 48 -9.76 -4.50 4.27
CA VAL A 48 -8.71 -4.66 3.25
C VAL A 48 -7.57 -5.55 3.76
N VAL A 49 -7.16 -5.39 5.02
CA VAL A 49 -6.13 -6.24 5.66
C VAL A 49 -6.59 -7.69 5.78
N GLU A 50 -7.89 -7.94 5.96
CA GLU A 50 -8.45 -9.30 5.98
C GLU A 50 -8.64 -9.90 4.58
N THR A 51 -8.87 -9.06 3.56
CA THR A 51 -9.16 -9.50 2.19
C THR A 51 -7.89 -9.83 1.39
N LEU A 52 -6.83 -9.07 1.62
CA LEU A 52 -5.58 -9.15 0.87
C LEU A 52 -4.53 -9.98 1.61
N ASP A 53 -3.71 -10.71 0.85
CA ASP A 53 -2.55 -11.38 1.43
C ASP A 53 -1.37 -10.41 1.66
N GLU A 54 -0.31 -10.91 2.29
CA GLU A 54 0.87 -10.10 2.66
C GLU A 54 1.53 -9.41 1.45
N ASN A 55 1.61 -10.08 0.30
CA ASN A 55 2.24 -9.51 -0.90
C ASN A 55 1.32 -8.48 -1.57
N GLU A 56 0.01 -8.76 -1.61
CA GLU A 56 -1.01 -7.83 -2.11
C GLU A 56 -1.08 -6.55 -1.27
N LEU A 57 -1.01 -6.68 0.06
CA LEU A 57 -0.94 -5.55 0.98
C LEU A 57 0.36 -4.75 0.78
N ALA A 58 1.51 -5.42 0.71
CA ALA A 58 2.79 -4.74 0.50
C ALA A 58 2.83 -3.99 -0.84
N PHE A 59 2.29 -4.59 -1.90
CA PHE A 59 2.13 -3.93 -3.20
C PHE A 59 1.21 -2.71 -3.12
N MET A 60 0.05 -2.83 -2.46
CA MET A 60 -0.89 -1.71 -2.32
C MET A 60 -0.27 -0.54 -1.56
N MET A 61 0.40 -0.83 -0.43
CA MET A 61 1.10 0.17 0.37
C MET A 61 2.21 0.87 -0.41
N ALA A 62 3.05 0.09 -1.11
CA ALA A 62 4.13 0.66 -1.92
C ALA A 62 3.61 1.50 -3.10
N THR A 63 2.47 1.12 -3.69
CA THR A 63 1.83 1.90 -4.76
C THR A 63 1.24 3.20 -4.24
N MET A 64 0.64 3.19 -3.04
CA MET A 64 0.15 4.39 -2.37
C MET A 64 1.29 5.34 -2.00
N GLU A 65 2.38 4.83 -1.44
CA GLU A 65 3.56 5.63 -1.08
C GLU A 65 4.23 6.26 -2.31
N ALA A 66 4.24 5.55 -3.44
CA ALA A 66 4.77 6.07 -4.70
C ALA A 66 3.90 7.16 -5.34
N GLU A 67 2.63 7.31 -4.91
CA GLU A 67 1.64 8.23 -5.49
C GLU A 67 1.58 8.17 -7.03
N THR A 68 1.77 6.97 -7.60
CA THR A 68 1.96 6.77 -9.04
C THR A 68 0.75 6.10 -9.70
N GLU A 69 0.40 6.60 -10.88
CA GLU A 69 -0.58 5.99 -11.78
C GLU A 69 0.09 5.43 -13.06
N ASP A 70 1.43 5.51 -13.17
CA ASP A 70 2.16 5.02 -14.33
C ASP A 70 2.15 3.48 -14.36
N PRO A 71 1.56 2.84 -15.38
CA PRO A 71 1.51 1.39 -15.48
C PRO A 71 2.89 0.72 -15.43
N ALA A 72 3.94 1.37 -15.97
CA ALA A 72 5.27 0.80 -15.95
C ALA A 72 5.87 0.75 -14.53
N GLU A 73 5.59 1.78 -13.73
CA GLU A 73 6.03 1.87 -12.34
C GLU A 73 5.23 0.92 -11.44
N ILE A 74 3.92 0.86 -11.61
CA ILE A 74 3.03 -0.09 -10.92
C ILE A 74 3.50 -1.53 -11.15
N MET A 75 3.83 -1.90 -12.40
CA MET A 75 4.34 -3.24 -12.71
C MET A 75 5.72 -3.51 -12.08
N ALA A 76 6.57 -2.49 -11.94
CA ALA A 76 7.85 -2.62 -11.25
C ALA A 76 7.66 -2.84 -9.74
N ILE A 77 6.70 -2.15 -9.12
CA ILE A 77 6.33 -2.33 -7.70
C ILE A 77 5.74 -3.72 -7.48
N ALA A 78 4.85 -4.18 -8.36
CA ALA A 78 4.29 -5.53 -8.31
C ALA A 78 5.40 -6.60 -8.34
N ALA A 79 6.32 -6.50 -9.31
CA ALA A 79 7.44 -7.42 -9.43
C ALA A 79 8.38 -7.38 -8.21
N ALA A 80 8.61 -6.20 -7.62
CA ALA A 80 9.40 -6.04 -6.40
C ALA A 80 8.77 -6.74 -5.19
N ASN A 81 7.44 -6.89 -5.18
CA ASN A 81 6.67 -7.60 -4.16
C ASN A 81 6.36 -9.06 -4.55
N GLY A 82 7.03 -9.59 -5.58
CA GLY A 82 6.85 -10.98 -6.01
C GLY A 82 5.51 -11.27 -6.69
N MET A 83 4.79 -10.24 -7.13
CA MET A 83 3.53 -10.37 -7.85
C MET A 83 3.74 -10.31 -9.35
N GLU A 84 3.05 -11.17 -10.08
CA GLU A 84 2.94 -11.12 -11.53
C GLU A 84 1.64 -10.41 -11.97
N LEU A 85 1.51 -10.14 -13.27
CA LEU A 85 0.30 -9.56 -13.84
C LEU A 85 -0.96 -10.39 -13.51
N ALA A 86 -0.84 -11.72 -13.45
CA ALA A 86 -1.93 -12.59 -13.07
C ALA A 86 -2.42 -12.32 -11.63
N ASP A 87 -1.50 -12.08 -10.71
CA ASP A 87 -1.81 -11.79 -9.31
C ASP A 87 -2.48 -10.42 -9.18
N LEU A 88 -2.03 -9.42 -9.94
CA LEU A 88 -2.70 -8.11 -10.00
C LEU A 88 -4.15 -8.20 -10.48
N MET A 89 -4.43 -9.07 -11.47
CA MET A 89 -5.80 -9.32 -11.92
C MET A 89 -6.65 -10.00 -10.85
N VAL A 90 -6.08 -10.97 -10.13
CA VAL A 90 -6.76 -11.65 -9.02
C VAL A 90 -7.05 -10.67 -7.88
N MET A 91 -6.07 -9.85 -7.49
CA MET A 91 -6.22 -8.80 -6.49
C MET A 91 -7.30 -7.80 -6.91
N GLY A 92 -7.28 -7.34 -8.17
CA GLY A 92 -8.32 -6.47 -8.71
C GLY A 92 -9.72 -7.09 -8.62
N GLN A 93 -9.84 -8.39 -8.88
CA GLN A 93 -11.10 -9.13 -8.75
C GLN A 93 -11.55 -9.29 -7.28
N LYS A 94 -10.61 -9.56 -6.35
CA LYS A 94 -10.87 -9.58 -4.90
C LYS A 94 -11.45 -8.24 -4.47
N MET A 95 -10.77 -7.14 -4.78
CA MET A 95 -11.20 -5.79 -4.40
C MET A 95 -12.53 -5.40 -5.05
N GLN A 96 -12.77 -5.75 -6.31
CA GLN A 96 -14.06 -5.49 -6.97
C GLN A 96 -15.22 -6.25 -6.28
N THR A 97 -14.97 -7.49 -5.86
CA THR A 97 -15.97 -8.32 -5.17
C THR A 97 -16.22 -7.83 -3.75
N ALA A 98 -15.15 -7.39 -3.08
CA ALA A 98 -15.17 -7.03 -1.68
C ALA A 98 -15.64 -5.56 -1.46
N ALA A 99 -15.48 -4.67 -2.44
CA ALA A 99 -15.93 -3.28 -2.37
C ALA A 99 -17.42 -3.09 -2.00
N PRO A 100 -18.42 -3.78 -2.61
CA PRO A 100 -19.82 -3.63 -2.20
C PRO A 100 -20.06 -4.10 -0.75
N GLU A 101 -19.39 -5.17 -0.33
CA GLU A 101 -19.49 -5.70 1.03
C GLU A 101 -18.86 -4.74 2.05
N MET A 102 -17.68 -4.19 1.75
CA MET A 102 -17.01 -3.17 2.56
C MET A 102 -17.90 -1.94 2.72
N ARG A 103 -18.58 -1.48 1.66
CA ARG A 103 -19.50 -0.34 1.72
C ARG A 103 -20.68 -0.62 2.64
N GLU A 104 -21.29 -1.80 2.50
CA GLU A 104 -22.42 -2.23 3.33
C GLU A 104 -22.04 -2.36 4.81
N GLN A 105 -20.87 -2.95 5.10
CA GLN A 105 -20.41 -3.20 6.48
C GLN A 105 -19.85 -1.95 7.16
N CYS A 106 -19.08 -1.15 6.43
CA CYS A 106 -18.40 0.02 6.97
C CYS A 106 -19.20 1.32 6.83
N GLY A 107 -20.37 1.27 6.18
CA GLY A 107 -21.23 2.43 5.98
C GLY A 107 -20.57 3.51 5.13
N ILE A 108 -19.66 3.14 4.21
CA ILE A 108 -19.13 4.06 3.20
C ILE A 108 -20.21 4.24 2.15
N ASP A 109 -21.13 5.17 2.42
CA ASP A 109 -22.12 5.59 1.44
C ASP A 109 -21.40 6.24 0.26
N GLU A 110 -21.69 5.80 -0.97
CA GLU A 110 -21.35 6.58 -2.16
C GLU A 110 -21.94 7.98 -1.96
N PHE A 111 -21.08 9.00 -2.03
CA PHE A 111 -21.44 10.42 -2.03
C PHE A 111 -22.89 10.66 -2.47
N ASN A 112 -23.71 11.17 -1.56
CA ASN A 112 -24.80 12.07 -1.96
C ASN A 112 -24.20 13.41 -2.40
#